data_AF-A0A970P5K6-F1
#
_entry.id   AF-A0A970P5K6-F1
#
_cell.length_a   1.000
_cell.length_b   1.000
_cell.length_c   1.000
_cell.angle_alpha   90.00
_cell.angle_beta   90.00
_cell.angle_gamma   90.00
#
_symmetry.space_group_name_H-M   'P 1'
#
loop_
_entity.id
_entity.type
_entity.pdbx_description
1 polymer ?
#
loop_
_entity_poly.entity_id
_entity_poly.type
_entity_poly.pdbx_seq_one_letter_code
_entity_poly.pdbx_strand_id
1 'polypeptide(L)'
;MLQQTSELTLSSYEGLNKAVIGAYAPLYNEDWYGGYFVLSSEMRGGNGKLKPNDAGYQFDAYIWNYTTENTEELWSMAYTTISRANNVINAVPAFEGSEEEKAMLQNYKAECLFLRALGYFDLVRLYAQPYSHDKSGLGVPVVTETVISEPARNSVEEVYSQIVKDLKEAESLFGDYKREGGADPKAFATKEAAQALLARVYLYMEDWQNAADYATKVINSGKFQMWTAAQYVPVSLNPNGAWGREAEGSEVIFAVHGSLGATAFPGQEGIPYMTNPKFHGDACASNDLLNLYEEGDVRRDLFYSDPDGRAIYEGYWWTNKYPSKTGDGSTNNTPVLRLSEMYLIRAEAIHRG
;
A
#
# COMPACT_ATOMS: atom_id res chain seq x y z
N MET A 1 8.45 21.82 -26.80
CA MET A 1 7.78 20.77 -25.99
C MET A 1 6.86 20.00 -26.92
N LEU A 2 7.22 18.75 -27.25
CA LEU A 2 6.33 17.87 -28.01
C LEU A 2 5.24 17.40 -27.03
N GLN A 3 4.01 17.88 -27.22
CA GLN A 3 2.82 17.26 -26.63
C GLN A 3 2.70 15.86 -27.21
N GLN A 4 3.12 14.84 -26.46
CA GLN A 4 2.73 13.47 -26.76
C GLN A 4 1.24 13.37 -26.42
N THR A 5 0.38 13.26 -27.43
CA THR A 5 -1.04 13.04 -27.20
C THR A 5 -1.23 11.68 -26.51
N SER A 6 -2.21 11.59 -25.62
CA SER A 6 -2.60 10.33 -24.95
C SER A 6 -2.87 9.21 -25.96
N GLU A 7 -3.38 9.54 -27.15
CA GLU A 7 -3.58 8.62 -28.28
C GLU A 7 -2.30 7.92 -28.75
N LEU A 8 -1.15 8.61 -28.83
CA LEU A 8 0.09 7.99 -29.30
C LEU A 8 0.71 7.08 -28.21
N THR A 9 0.44 7.38 -26.94
CA THR A 9 0.97 6.60 -25.81
C THR A 9 0.18 5.31 -25.60
N LEU A 10 -1.13 5.31 -25.85
CA LEU A 10 -1.98 4.13 -25.63
C LEU A 10 -2.09 3.19 -26.84
N SER A 11 -1.51 3.56 -27.99
CA SER A 11 -1.60 2.80 -29.25
C SER A 11 -0.42 1.88 -29.53
N SER A 12 0.59 1.83 -28.67
CA SER A 12 1.77 0.96 -28.83
C SER A 12 2.03 0.11 -27.58
N TYR A 13 2.64 -1.05 -27.77
CA TYR A 13 3.03 -1.93 -26.66
C TYR A 13 3.95 -1.20 -25.65
N GLU A 14 4.97 -0.49 -26.15
CA GLU A 14 5.90 0.26 -25.29
C GLU A 14 5.19 1.41 -24.55
N GLY A 15 4.27 2.10 -25.23
CA GLY A 15 3.50 3.18 -24.62
C GLY A 15 2.55 2.68 -23.53
N LEU A 16 1.87 1.55 -23.75
CA LEU A 16 1.03 0.90 -22.74
C LEU A 16 1.87 0.41 -21.54
N ASN A 17 3.05 -0.16 -21.79
CA ASN A 17 3.98 -0.53 -20.71
C ASN A 17 4.36 0.69 -19.84
N LYS A 18 4.72 1.82 -20.47
CA LYS A 18 5.04 3.06 -19.75
C LYS A 18 3.83 3.61 -18.99
N ALA A 19 2.62 3.51 -19.56
CA ALA A 19 1.39 3.93 -18.91
C ALA A 19 1.11 3.12 -17.63
N VAL A 20 1.34 1.81 -17.65
CA VAL A 20 1.24 0.94 -16.46
C VAL A 20 2.23 1.38 -15.38
N ILE A 21 3.50 1.58 -15.72
CA ILE A 21 4.51 2.07 -14.77
C ILE A 21 4.10 3.43 -14.19
N GLY A 22 3.60 4.33 -15.04
CA GLY A 22 3.08 5.63 -14.63
C GLY A 22 1.87 5.53 -13.70
N ALA A 23 1.07 4.46 -13.78
CA ALA A 23 -0.04 4.23 -12.86
C ALA A 23 0.42 3.85 -11.45
N TYR A 24 1.59 3.23 -11.28
CA TYR A 24 2.15 2.96 -9.94
C TYR A 24 2.73 4.20 -9.27
N ALA A 25 3.18 5.18 -10.04
CA ALA A 25 3.95 6.31 -9.52
C ALA A 25 3.28 7.08 -8.35
N PRO A 26 1.96 7.39 -8.38
CA PRO A 26 1.32 8.14 -7.29
C PRO A 26 1.27 7.40 -5.95
N LEU A 27 1.45 6.07 -5.92
CA LEU A 27 1.35 5.31 -4.69
C LEU A 27 2.37 5.75 -3.64
N TYR A 28 3.58 6.14 -4.06
CA TYR A 28 4.66 6.53 -3.13
C TYR A 28 4.57 7.98 -2.64
N ASN A 29 3.54 8.72 -3.06
CA ASN A 29 3.31 10.09 -2.58
C ASN A 29 3.10 10.10 -1.05
N GLU A 30 3.51 11.19 -0.43
CA GLU A 30 3.37 11.52 0.99
C GLU A 30 1.94 11.30 1.49
N ASP A 31 0.93 11.60 0.68
CA ASP A 31 -0.47 11.53 1.08
C ASP A 31 -1.06 10.12 1.03
N TRP A 32 -0.31 9.19 0.44
CA TRP A 32 -0.68 7.78 0.33
C TRP A 32 0.36 6.87 0.99
N TYR A 33 0.89 5.86 0.29
CA TYR A 33 1.83 4.90 0.89
C TYR A 33 3.22 5.48 1.19
N GLY A 34 3.51 6.71 0.79
CA GLY A 34 4.76 7.40 1.12
C GLY A 34 4.81 7.98 2.53
N GLY A 35 3.67 8.22 3.17
CA GLY A 35 3.61 8.99 4.43
C GLY A 35 2.30 8.85 5.21
N TYR A 36 1.45 9.88 5.09
CA TYR A 36 0.28 10.15 5.94
C TYR A 36 -0.75 9.02 5.95
N PHE A 37 -1.11 8.41 4.82
CA PHE A 37 -2.11 7.35 4.84
C PHE A 37 -1.73 6.19 5.77
N VAL A 38 -0.44 5.85 5.80
CA VAL A 38 0.10 4.82 6.68
C VAL A 38 0.18 5.34 8.11
N LEU A 39 0.89 6.44 8.35
CA LEU A 39 1.17 6.92 9.71
C LEU A 39 -0.05 7.49 10.42
N SER A 40 -0.86 8.31 9.75
CA SER A 40 -2.06 8.90 10.34
C SER A 40 -3.09 7.85 10.74
N SER A 41 -3.06 6.65 10.15
CA SER A 41 -3.89 5.52 10.60
C SER A 41 -3.43 4.94 11.95
N GLU A 42 -2.11 4.83 12.16
CA GLU A 42 -1.52 4.39 13.43
C GLU A 42 -1.73 5.42 14.55
N MET A 43 -1.60 6.71 14.22
CA MET A 43 -1.83 7.81 15.18
C MET A 43 -3.28 7.83 15.66
N ARG A 44 -4.24 7.76 14.73
CA ARG A 44 -5.68 7.68 15.05
C ARG A 44 -6.07 6.40 15.77
N GLY A 45 -5.42 5.29 15.43
CA GLY A 45 -5.68 3.97 16.01
C GLY A 45 -5.18 3.80 17.45
N GLY A 46 -4.45 4.77 18.01
CA GLY A 46 -3.89 4.71 19.37
C GLY A 46 -2.57 3.94 19.47
N ASN A 47 -2.00 3.49 18.36
CA ASN A 47 -0.69 2.86 18.30
C ASN A 47 0.45 3.89 18.34
N GLY A 48 0.14 5.14 17.97
CA GLY A 48 1.08 6.25 17.95
C GLY A 48 0.94 7.22 19.12
N LYS A 49 2.00 7.96 19.41
CA LYS A 49 2.00 9.18 20.24
C LYS A 49 2.92 10.23 19.64
N LEU A 50 2.61 11.50 19.85
CA LEU A 50 3.46 12.62 19.39
C LEU A 50 4.71 12.73 20.27
N LYS A 51 5.81 13.19 19.68
CA LYS A 51 7.02 13.56 20.43
C LYS A 51 6.85 14.91 21.17
N PRO A 52 7.70 15.24 22.16
CA PRO A 52 7.56 16.49 22.95
C PRO A 52 7.75 17.81 22.19
N ASN A 53 8.48 17.79 21.07
CA ASN A 53 8.75 18.95 20.21
C ASN A 53 8.30 18.68 18.77
N ASP A 54 7.06 18.20 18.65
CA ASP A 54 6.42 17.79 17.40
C ASP A 54 6.56 18.86 16.31
N ALA A 55 6.88 18.44 15.07
CA ALA A 55 6.95 19.36 13.94
C ALA A 55 5.55 19.65 13.36
N GLY A 56 4.53 18.92 13.80
CA GLY A 56 3.11 19.15 13.51
C GLY A 56 2.54 18.22 12.45
N TYR A 57 3.37 17.39 11.81
CA TYR A 57 2.96 16.59 10.65
C TYR A 57 1.94 15.50 11.02
N GLN A 58 1.96 15.02 12.27
CA GLN A 58 1.02 13.98 12.74
C GLN A 58 0.05 14.50 13.81
N PHE A 59 0.06 15.80 14.09
CA PHE A 59 -0.69 16.40 15.19
C PHE A 59 -2.20 16.25 15.00
N ASP A 60 -2.73 16.69 13.86
CA ASP A 60 -4.16 16.64 13.57
C ASP A 60 -4.71 15.21 13.55
N ALA A 61 -3.93 14.27 13.01
CA ALA A 61 -4.25 12.85 13.04
C ALA A 61 -4.32 12.30 14.47
N TYR A 62 -3.38 12.68 15.33
CA TYR A 62 -3.35 12.23 16.72
C TYR A 62 -4.52 12.75 17.55
N ILE A 63 -4.87 14.03 17.41
CA ILE A 63 -5.94 14.65 18.21
C ILE A 63 -7.33 14.57 17.56
N TRP A 64 -7.46 13.90 16.41
CA TRP A 64 -8.71 13.79 15.65
C TRP A 64 -9.29 15.15 15.23
N ASN A 65 -8.41 16.10 14.88
CA ASN A 65 -8.81 17.45 14.50
C ASN A 65 -8.79 17.61 12.98
N TYR A 66 -9.88 17.21 12.33
CA TYR A 66 -10.03 17.30 10.88
C TYR A 66 -10.94 18.46 10.50
N THR A 67 -10.45 19.30 9.60
CA THR A 67 -11.21 20.36 8.95
C THR A 67 -11.46 20.00 7.48
N THR A 68 -12.23 20.83 6.78
CA THR A 68 -12.44 20.68 5.33
C THR A 68 -11.16 20.85 4.51
N GLU A 69 -10.08 21.38 5.09
CA GLU A 69 -8.79 21.57 4.42
C GLU A 69 -7.92 20.30 4.46
N ASN A 70 -8.23 19.33 5.33
CA ASN A 70 -7.41 18.12 5.54
C ASN A 70 -7.86 16.91 4.69
N THR A 71 -8.80 17.08 3.76
CA THR A 71 -9.54 15.96 3.14
C THR A 71 -9.10 15.58 1.72
N GLU A 72 -8.22 16.35 1.06
CA GLU A 72 -8.10 16.31 -0.41
C GLU A 72 -7.02 15.39 -0.99
N GLU A 73 -6.09 14.93 -0.17
CA GLU A 73 -4.78 14.55 -0.72
C GLU A 73 -4.70 13.08 -1.22
N LEU A 74 -5.09 12.09 -0.40
CA LEU A 74 -5.23 10.70 -0.87
C LEU A 74 -6.26 10.60 -2.00
N TRP A 75 -7.35 11.36 -1.92
CA TRP A 75 -8.41 11.38 -2.92
C TRP A 75 -7.82 11.63 -4.32
N SER A 76 -7.01 12.68 -4.44
CA SER A 76 -6.39 13.07 -5.70
C SER A 76 -5.40 12.02 -6.22
N MET A 77 -4.58 11.43 -5.34
CA MET A 77 -3.61 10.39 -5.72
C MET A 77 -4.28 9.08 -6.16
N ALA A 78 -5.32 8.65 -5.43
CA ALA A 78 -6.06 7.44 -5.75
C ALA A 78 -6.84 7.59 -7.07
N TYR A 79 -7.57 8.70 -7.28
CA TYR A 79 -8.28 8.93 -8.54
C TYR A 79 -7.35 9.16 -9.73
N THR A 80 -6.17 9.76 -9.52
CA THR A 80 -5.12 9.83 -10.56
C THR A 80 -4.67 8.43 -10.97
N THR A 81 -4.44 7.55 -9.99
CA THR A 81 -4.06 6.15 -10.22
C THR A 81 -5.16 5.39 -10.95
N ILE A 82 -6.41 5.52 -10.51
CA ILE A 82 -7.60 4.90 -11.13
C ILE A 82 -7.75 5.38 -12.58
N SER A 83 -7.63 6.68 -12.84
CA SER A 83 -7.72 7.24 -14.18
C SER A 83 -6.62 6.70 -15.12
N ARG A 84 -5.37 6.62 -14.62
CA ARG A 84 -4.25 6.01 -15.37
C ARG A 84 -4.47 4.52 -15.63
N ALA A 85 -5.00 3.79 -14.65
CA ALA A 85 -5.36 2.39 -14.81
C ALA A 85 -6.48 2.20 -15.84
N ASN A 86 -7.54 3.03 -15.80
CA ASN A 86 -8.64 2.99 -16.77
C ASN A 86 -8.13 3.16 -18.21
N ASN A 87 -7.18 4.05 -18.45
CA ASN A 87 -6.59 4.23 -19.79
C ASN A 87 -6.02 2.93 -20.35
N VAL A 88 -5.28 2.17 -19.56
CA VAL A 88 -4.69 0.90 -19.99
C VAL A 88 -5.78 -0.17 -20.12
N ILE A 89 -6.64 -0.31 -19.12
CA ILE A 89 -7.71 -1.32 -19.08
C ILE A 89 -8.62 -1.20 -20.31
N ASN A 90 -8.94 0.04 -20.71
CA ASN A 90 -9.84 0.33 -21.83
C ASN A 90 -9.14 0.27 -23.19
N ALA A 91 -7.81 0.45 -23.26
CA ALA A 91 -7.04 0.38 -24.51
C ALA A 91 -6.66 -1.06 -24.91
N VAL A 92 -6.32 -1.92 -23.94
CA VAL A 92 -5.82 -3.29 -24.20
C VAL A 92 -6.75 -4.13 -25.11
N PRO A 93 -8.10 -4.11 -24.95
CA PRO A 93 -8.98 -4.94 -25.79
C PRO A 93 -8.93 -4.60 -27.29
N ALA A 94 -8.61 -3.36 -27.65
CA ALA A 94 -8.53 -2.90 -29.03
C ALA A 94 -7.10 -2.94 -29.61
N PHE A 95 -6.12 -3.43 -28.84
CA PHE A 95 -4.73 -3.46 -29.27
C PHE A 95 -4.50 -4.49 -30.38
N GLU A 96 -3.92 -4.04 -31.48
CA GLU A 96 -3.44 -4.89 -32.58
C GLU A 96 -1.91 -5.02 -32.48
N GLY A 97 -1.42 -6.27 -32.50
CA GLY A 97 0.01 -6.58 -32.39
C GLY A 97 0.25 -8.08 -32.41
N SER A 98 1.48 -8.49 -32.08
CA SER A 98 1.85 -9.91 -31.96
C SER A 98 1.11 -10.60 -30.83
N GLU A 99 1.00 -11.93 -30.89
CA GLU A 99 0.37 -12.71 -29.83
C GLU A 99 1.15 -12.64 -28.51
N GLU A 100 2.48 -12.53 -28.60
CA GLU A 100 3.36 -12.30 -27.46
C GLU A 100 3.07 -10.95 -26.78
N GLU A 101 2.91 -9.88 -27.55
CA GLU A 101 2.54 -8.56 -27.01
C GLU A 101 1.15 -8.61 -26.37
N LYS A 102 0.16 -9.20 -27.03
CA LYS A 102 -1.20 -9.33 -26.48
C LYS A 102 -1.20 -10.11 -25.16
N ALA A 103 -0.45 -11.20 -25.07
CA ALA A 103 -0.31 -11.99 -23.84
C ALA A 103 0.31 -11.17 -22.70
N MET A 104 1.36 -10.38 -23.00
CA MET A 104 1.96 -9.48 -22.02
C MET A 104 1.00 -8.35 -21.60
N LEU A 105 0.23 -7.80 -22.53
CA LEU A 105 -0.77 -6.77 -22.24
C LEU A 105 -1.91 -7.26 -21.34
N GLN A 106 -2.25 -8.56 -21.33
CA GLN A 106 -3.20 -9.10 -20.36
C GLN A 106 -2.65 -9.01 -18.93
N ASN A 107 -1.36 -9.25 -18.72
CA ASN A 107 -0.73 -9.05 -17.41
C ASN A 107 -0.73 -7.56 -17.02
N TYR A 108 -0.46 -6.66 -17.96
CA TYR A 108 -0.54 -5.22 -17.70
C TYR A 108 -1.96 -4.75 -17.36
N LYS A 109 -2.97 -5.30 -18.04
CA LYS A 109 -4.38 -5.08 -17.69
C LYS A 109 -4.66 -5.58 -16.26
N ALA A 110 -4.15 -6.75 -15.89
CA ALA A 110 -4.30 -7.30 -14.54
C ALA A 110 -3.64 -6.41 -13.47
N GLU A 111 -2.45 -5.87 -13.74
CA GLU A 111 -1.79 -4.88 -12.88
C GLU A 111 -2.66 -3.63 -12.68
N CYS A 112 -3.21 -3.08 -13.75
CA CYS A 112 -4.07 -1.90 -13.68
C CYS A 112 -5.40 -2.18 -12.96
N LEU A 113 -6.00 -3.36 -13.14
CA LEU A 113 -7.18 -3.79 -12.38
C LEU A 113 -6.87 -3.88 -10.88
N PHE A 114 -5.72 -4.44 -10.51
CA PHE A 114 -5.25 -4.46 -9.12
C PHE A 114 -5.08 -3.04 -8.56
N LEU A 115 -4.44 -2.13 -9.30
CA LEU A 115 -4.25 -0.75 -8.88
C LEU A 115 -5.56 0.02 -8.70
N ARG A 116 -6.52 -0.18 -9.62
CA ARG A 116 -7.85 0.42 -9.52
C ARG A 116 -8.59 -0.08 -8.28
N ALA A 117 -8.54 -1.39 -8.04
CA ALA A 117 -9.12 -2.01 -6.85
C ALA A 117 -8.47 -1.50 -5.55
N LEU A 118 -7.13 -1.40 -5.51
CA LEU A 118 -6.39 -0.86 -4.37
C LEU A 118 -6.78 0.59 -4.08
N GLY A 119 -6.83 1.44 -5.12
CA GLY A 119 -7.27 2.83 -5.00
C GLY A 119 -8.69 2.95 -4.45
N TYR A 120 -9.65 2.18 -4.99
CA TYR A 120 -11.02 2.17 -4.47
C TYR A 120 -11.11 1.67 -3.04
N PHE A 121 -10.35 0.62 -2.69
CA PHE A 121 -10.36 0.07 -1.34
C PHE A 121 -9.84 1.08 -0.32
N ASP A 122 -8.78 1.82 -0.67
CA ASP A 122 -8.21 2.87 0.17
C ASP A 122 -9.12 4.09 0.31
N LEU A 123 -9.77 4.49 -0.79
CA LEU A 123 -10.77 5.55 -0.80
C LEU A 123 -11.97 5.21 0.10
N VAL A 124 -12.58 4.04 -0.10
CA VAL A 124 -13.83 3.69 0.62
C VAL A 124 -13.59 3.53 2.12
N ARG A 125 -12.43 3.00 2.54
CA ARG A 125 -12.12 2.85 3.97
C ARG A 125 -11.72 4.14 4.65
N LEU A 126 -11.35 5.18 3.90
CA LEU A 126 -11.01 6.50 4.45
C LEU A 126 -12.20 7.47 4.44
N TYR A 127 -13.04 7.44 3.41
CA TYR A 127 -14.08 8.45 3.15
C TYR A 127 -15.52 7.96 3.36
N ALA A 128 -15.72 6.69 3.74
CA ALA A 128 -17.04 6.13 3.99
C ALA A 128 -17.10 5.40 5.34
N GLN A 129 -18.33 5.09 5.76
CA GLN A 129 -18.53 4.21 6.91
C GLN A 129 -18.06 2.78 6.58
N PRO A 130 -17.61 2.00 7.57
CA PRO A 130 -17.22 0.61 7.37
C PRO A 130 -18.32 -0.20 6.69
N TYR A 131 -17.94 -1.16 5.83
CA TYR A 131 -18.89 -2.04 5.14
C TYR A 131 -19.82 -2.78 6.13
N SER A 132 -19.26 -3.28 7.22
CA SER A 132 -20.01 -3.96 8.28
C SER A 132 -20.96 -3.05 9.07
N HIS A 133 -20.76 -1.73 9.01
CA HIS A 133 -21.62 -0.76 9.69
C HIS A 133 -22.79 -0.33 8.81
N ASP A 134 -22.51 0.16 7.59
CA ASP A 134 -23.53 0.59 6.64
C ASP A 134 -23.03 0.46 5.19
N LYS A 135 -23.18 -0.73 4.62
CA LYS A 135 -22.86 -0.98 3.21
C LYS A 135 -23.77 -0.24 2.23
N SER A 136 -24.96 0.21 2.65
CA SER A 136 -25.91 0.94 1.80
C SER A 136 -25.64 2.44 1.76
N GLY A 137 -24.88 2.94 2.74
CA GLY A 137 -24.46 4.33 2.85
C GLY A 137 -23.53 4.77 1.73
N LEU A 138 -23.28 6.08 1.67
CA LEU A 138 -22.46 6.67 0.63
C LEU A 138 -20.99 6.20 0.74
N GLY A 139 -20.51 5.56 -0.33
CA GLY A 139 -19.12 5.21 -0.59
C GLY A 139 -18.40 6.34 -1.33
N VAL A 140 -17.77 6.02 -2.46
CA VAL A 140 -17.07 6.98 -3.34
C VAL A 140 -17.52 6.78 -4.78
N PRO A 141 -17.36 7.75 -5.70
CA PRO A 141 -17.74 7.55 -7.09
C PRO A 141 -16.95 6.41 -7.76
N VAL A 142 -17.67 5.45 -8.35
CA VAL A 142 -17.10 4.40 -9.19
C VAL A 142 -17.05 4.90 -10.63
N VAL A 143 -15.84 4.94 -11.19
CA VAL A 143 -15.53 5.50 -12.51
C VAL A 143 -14.59 4.53 -13.21
N THR A 144 -15.12 3.73 -14.13
CA THR A 144 -14.36 2.72 -14.89
C THR A 144 -13.97 3.18 -16.29
N GLU A 145 -14.41 4.37 -16.69
CA GLU A 145 -14.13 4.99 -17.98
C GLU A 145 -13.14 6.15 -17.85
N THR A 146 -12.50 6.51 -18.96
CA THR A 146 -11.65 7.71 -19.02
C THR A 146 -12.44 8.87 -19.62
N VAL A 147 -13.35 9.44 -18.85
CA VAL A 147 -14.16 10.59 -19.26
C VAL A 147 -14.13 11.67 -18.18
N ILE A 148 -14.08 12.93 -18.60
CA ILE A 148 -14.29 14.05 -17.69
C ILE A 148 -15.79 14.04 -17.32
N SER A 149 -16.08 13.79 -16.05
CA SER A 149 -17.44 13.66 -15.54
C SER A 149 -17.51 14.09 -14.08
N GLU A 150 -18.73 14.37 -13.60
CA GLU A 150 -19.04 14.70 -12.20
C GLU A 150 -19.97 13.62 -11.63
N PRO A 151 -19.47 12.39 -11.41
CA PRO A 151 -20.29 11.28 -10.97
C PRO A 151 -20.73 11.46 -9.51
N ALA A 152 -21.97 11.04 -9.21
CA ALA A 152 -22.43 10.91 -7.84
C ALA A 152 -21.64 9.81 -7.09
N ARG A 153 -21.59 9.90 -5.76
CA ARG A 153 -21.04 8.83 -4.92
C ARG A 153 -21.89 7.57 -5.06
N ASN A 154 -21.25 6.45 -5.33
CA ASN A 154 -21.87 5.14 -5.21
C ASN A 154 -22.03 4.74 -3.74
N SER A 155 -22.83 3.71 -3.48
CA SER A 155 -22.88 3.08 -2.15
C SER A 155 -21.57 2.36 -1.82
N VAL A 156 -21.31 2.15 -0.53
CA VAL A 156 -20.18 1.33 -0.08
C VAL A 156 -20.22 -0.07 -0.71
N GLU A 157 -21.40 -0.69 -0.80
CA GLU A 157 -21.58 -2.01 -1.41
C GLU A 157 -21.20 -2.05 -2.90
N GLU A 158 -21.57 -1.02 -3.67
CA GLU A 158 -21.21 -0.92 -5.09
C GLU A 158 -19.70 -0.75 -5.27
N VAL A 159 -19.04 0.03 -4.41
CA VAL A 159 -17.57 0.19 -4.46
C VAL A 159 -16.87 -1.13 -4.16
N TYR A 160 -17.27 -1.84 -3.10
CA TYR A 160 -16.71 -3.16 -2.78
C TYR A 160 -16.98 -4.20 -3.87
N SER A 161 -18.16 -4.16 -4.51
CA SER A 161 -18.48 -5.02 -5.64
C SER A 161 -17.55 -4.77 -6.84
N GLN A 162 -17.23 -3.52 -7.13
CA GLN A 162 -16.26 -3.16 -8.18
C GLN A 162 -14.84 -3.62 -7.82
N ILE A 163 -14.41 -3.45 -6.57
CA ILE A 163 -13.10 -3.93 -6.07
C ILE A 163 -12.98 -5.44 -6.26
N VAL A 164 -13.98 -6.22 -5.81
CA VAL A 164 -13.97 -7.68 -5.93
C VAL A 164 -13.97 -8.11 -7.39
N LYS A 165 -14.76 -7.45 -8.25
CA LYS A 165 -14.78 -7.71 -9.68
C LYS A 165 -13.41 -7.52 -10.32
N ASP A 166 -12.78 -6.37 -10.07
CA ASP A 166 -11.47 -6.05 -10.64
C ASP A 166 -10.39 -7.03 -10.19
N LEU A 167 -10.37 -7.40 -8.91
CA LEU A 167 -9.36 -8.33 -8.40
C LEU A 167 -9.56 -9.76 -8.89
N LYS A 168 -10.81 -10.23 -9.05
CA LYS A 168 -11.10 -11.54 -9.64
C LYS A 168 -10.72 -11.59 -11.12
N GLU A 169 -11.00 -10.52 -11.86
CA GLU A 169 -10.56 -10.41 -13.25
C GLU A 169 -9.02 -10.40 -13.32
N ALA A 170 -8.34 -9.62 -12.47
CA ALA A 170 -6.89 -9.59 -12.39
C ALA A 170 -6.30 -10.99 -12.07
N GLU A 171 -6.83 -11.70 -11.06
CA GLU A 171 -6.42 -13.08 -10.73
C GLU A 171 -6.51 -14.03 -11.93
N SER A 172 -7.54 -13.86 -12.77
CA SER A 172 -7.76 -14.69 -13.96
C SER A 172 -6.84 -14.35 -15.14
N LEU A 173 -6.40 -13.09 -15.24
CA LEU A 173 -5.58 -12.58 -16.34
C LEU A 173 -4.08 -12.76 -16.10
N PHE A 174 -3.63 -12.73 -14.84
CA PHE A 174 -2.22 -12.96 -14.52
C PHE A 174 -1.79 -14.39 -14.94
N GLY A 175 -0.83 -14.43 -15.88
CA GLY A 175 -0.11 -15.65 -16.24
C GLY A 175 1.09 -15.91 -15.31
N ASP A 176 2.00 -16.80 -15.73
CA ASP A 176 3.34 -16.86 -15.14
C ASP A 176 4.13 -15.63 -15.60
N TYR A 177 3.97 -14.57 -14.82
CA TYR A 177 4.43 -13.23 -15.13
C TYR A 177 5.31 -12.71 -14.00
N LYS A 178 6.48 -12.20 -14.38
CA LYS A 178 7.33 -11.37 -13.52
C LYS A 178 7.67 -10.13 -14.33
N ARG A 179 7.39 -8.95 -13.78
CA ARG A 179 7.74 -7.70 -14.46
C ARG A 179 9.26 -7.59 -14.56
N GLU A 180 9.76 -7.50 -15.78
CA GLU A 180 11.18 -7.26 -16.05
C GLU A 180 11.50 -5.76 -15.99
N GLY A 181 12.72 -5.41 -15.56
CA GLY A 181 13.18 -4.02 -15.51
C GLY A 181 12.65 -3.19 -14.33
N GLY A 182 11.92 -3.79 -13.40
CA GLY A 182 11.54 -3.17 -12.14
C GLY A 182 12.70 -3.06 -11.15
N ALA A 183 12.80 -1.94 -10.41
CA ALA A 183 13.81 -1.78 -9.37
C ALA A 183 13.61 -2.72 -8.17
N ASP A 184 12.36 -3.15 -7.92
CA ASP A 184 12.03 -4.18 -6.94
C ASP A 184 10.97 -5.13 -7.53
N PRO A 185 11.20 -6.46 -7.54
CA PRO A 185 10.21 -7.42 -8.05
C PRO A 185 8.89 -7.42 -7.27
N LYS A 186 8.84 -6.85 -6.05
CA LYS A 186 7.64 -6.69 -5.22
C LYS A 186 6.91 -5.37 -5.47
N ALA A 187 7.45 -4.50 -6.32
CA ALA A 187 6.87 -3.21 -6.69
C ALA A 187 5.66 -3.31 -7.62
N PHE A 188 5.43 -4.49 -8.19
CA PHE A 188 4.43 -4.72 -9.20
C PHE A 188 3.47 -5.82 -8.75
N ALA A 189 2.20 -5.63 -9.07
CA ALA A 189 1.16 -6.57 -8.75
C ALA A 189 1.39 -7.91 -9.47
N THR A 190 1.09 -8.97 -8.76
CA THR A 190 1.12 -10.36 -9.23
C THR A 190 -0.23 -11.00 -8.94
N LYS A 191 -0.43 -12.23 -9.44
CA LYS A 191 -1.60 -13.03 -9.09
C LYS A 191 -1.78 -13.16 -7.58
N GLU A 192 -0.70 -13.44 -6.86
CA GLU A 192 -0.74 -13.60 -5.42
C GLU A 192 -1.00 -12.26 -4.68
N ALA A 193 -0.58 -11.12 -5.25
CA ALA A 193 -0.96 -9.81 -4.73
C ALA A 193 -2.47 -9.56 -4.87
N ALA A 194 -3.07 -9.88 -6.03
CA ALA A 194 -4.52 -9.78 -6.22
C ALA A 194 -5.29 -10.72 -5.26
N GLN A 195 -4.81 -11.95 -5.07
CA GLN A 195 -5.39 -12.89 -4.11
C GLN A 195 -5.26 -12.40 -2.66
N ALA A 196 -4.11 -11.83 -2.29
CA ALA A 196 -3.89 -11.29 -0.95
C ALA A 196 -4.78 -10.08 -0.67
N LEU A 197 -4.96 -9.20 -1.65
CA LEU A 197 -5.89 -8.07 -1.51
C LEU A 197 -7.34 -8.54 -1.45
N LEU A 198 -7.74 -9.57 -2.22
CA LEU A 198 -9.05 -10.21 -2.09
C LEU A 198 -9.28 -10.73 -0.68
N ALA A 199 -8.31 -11.41 -0.08
CA ALA A 199 -8.42 -11.89 1.30
C ALA A 199 -8.71 -10.75 2.28
N ARG A 200 -7.99 -9.63 2.17
CA ARG A 200 -8.22 -8.43 3.01
C ARG A 200 -9.59 -7.80 2.74
N VAL A 201 -9.97 -7.64 1.48
CA VAL A 201 -11.26 -7.06 1.10
C VAL A 201 -12.41 -7.91 1.66
N TYR A 202 -12.34 -9.23 1.53
CA TYR A 202 -13.35 -10.13 2.08
C TYR A 202 -13.40 -10.11 3.60
N LEU A 203 -12.26 -9.95 4.29
CA LEU A 203 -12.26 -9.74 5.74
C LEU A 203 -13.06 -8.48 6.12
N TYR A 204 -12.84 -7.37 5.42
CA TYR A 204 -13.56 -6.11 5.65
C TYR A 204 -15.06 -6.20 5.30
N MET A 205 -15.43 -7.11 4.40
CA MET A 205 -16.83 -7.40 4.05
C MET A 205 -17.50 -8.37 5.04
N GLU A 206 -16.77 -8.90 6.02
CA GLU A 206 -17.20 -10.00 6.89
C GLU A 206 -17.60 -11.29 6.11
N ASP A 207 -17.03 -11.46 4.91
CA ASP A 207 -17.13 -12.69 4.12
C ASP A 207 -16.01 -13.64 4.52
N TRP A 208 -16.19 -14.26 5.69
CA TRP A 208 -15.17 -15.07 6.37
C TRP A 208 -14.68 -16.22 5.51
N GLN A 209 -15.58 -16.95 4.84
CA GLN A 209 -15.22 -18.07 3.99
C GLN A 209 -14.29 -17.64 2.85
N ASN A 210 -14.66 -16.61 2.08
CA ASN A 210 -13.80 -16.16 0.98
C ASN A 210 -12.49 -15.53 1.50
N ALA A 211 -12.51 -14.85 2.64
CA ALA A 211 -11.29 -14.32 3.27
C ALA A 211 -10.30 -15.44 3.62
N ALA A 212 -10.78 -16.52 4.25
CA ALA A 212 -9.98 -17.69 4.60
C ALA A 212 -9.46 -18.43 3.35
N ASP A 213 -10.30 -18.59 2.33
CA ASP A 213 -9.95 -19.29 1.09
C ASP A 213 -8.85 -18.56 0.33
N TYR A 214 -8.98 -17.25 0.14
CA TYR A 214 -7.99 -16.44 -0.57
C TYR A 214 -6.68 -16.30 0.21
N ALA A 215 -6.73 -16.14 1.53
CA ALA A 215 -5.53 -16.18 2.36
C ALA A 215 -4.82 -17.55 2.26
N THR A 216 -5.58 -18.64 2.24
CA THR A 216 -5.05 -20.00 2.09
C THR A 216 -4.40 -20.23 0.73
N LYS A 217 -4.97 -19.71 -0.37
CA LYS A 217 -4.35 -19.76 -1.70
C LYS A 217 -2.95 -19.15 -1.68
N VAL A 218 -2.80 -17.95 -1.09
CA VAL A 218 -1.51 -17.26 -1.03
C VAL A 218 -0.52 -18.02 -0.16
N ILE A 219 -0.94 -18.49 1.02
CA ILE A 219 -0.10 -19.29 1.93
C ILE A 219 0.40 -20.57 1.24
N ASN A 220 -0.48 -21.27 0.52
CA ASN A 220 -0.17 -22.54 -0.13
C ASN A 220 0.54 -22.38 -1.48
N SER A 221 0.70 -21.15 -1.98
CA SER A 221 1.42 -20.89 -3.25
C SER A 221 2.90 -21.32 -3.20
N GLY A 222 3.49 -21.37 -2.00
CA GLY A 222 4.92 -21.65 -1.82
C GLY A 222 5.86 -20.54 -2.30
N LYS A 223 5.33 -19.39 -2.75
CA LYS A 223 6.13 -18.27 -3.29
C LYS A 223 6.67 -17.29 -2.25
N PHE A 224 6.22 -17.41 -0.99
CA PHE A 224 6.58 -16.50 0.11
C PHE A 224 7.00 -17.30 1.34
N GLN A 225 7.85 -16.69 2.17
CA GLN A 225 8.35 -17.31 3.40
C GLN A 225 8.31 -16.33 4.56
N MET A 226 7.85 -16.80 5.71
CA MET A 226 7.90 -16.02 6.96
C MET A 226 9.35 -15.67 7.31
N TRP A 227 9.58 -14.43 7.74
CA TRP A 227 10.88 -14.08 8.29
C TRP A 227 11.15 -14.84 9.58
N THR A 228 12.38 -15.28 9.73
CA THR A 228 12.87 -15.82 11.00
C THR A 228 13.03 -14.69 12.02
N ALA A 229 13.07 -15.05 13.31
CA ALA A 229 13.39 -14.13 14.39
C ALA A 229 14.66 -13.31 14.12
N ALA A 230 15.73 -13.95 13.62
CA ALA A 230 17.00 -13.29 13.31
C ALA A 230 16.93 -12.34 12.10
N GLN A 231 15.95 -12.53 11.19
CA GLN A 231 15.72 -11.64 10.06
C GLN A 231 14.79 -10.48 10.42
N TYR A 232 14.02 -10.56 11.51
CA TYR A 232 13.01 -9.57 11.91
C TYR A 232 13.60 -8.30 12.53
N VAL A 233 14.63 -7.77 11.90
CA VAL A 233 15.46 -6.64 12.33
C VAL A 233 15.81 -5.82 11.08
N PRO A 234 16.02 -4.50 11.19
CA PRO A 234 16.43 -3.69 10.06
C PRO A 234 17.86 -3.97 9.58
N VAL A 235 18.06 -3.75 8.28
CA VAL A 235 19.32 -4.04 7.57
C VAL A 235 20.51 -3.26 8.14
N SER A 236 20.26 -2.09 8.72
CA SER A 236 21.28 -1.25 9.37
C SER A 236 21.86 -1.87 10.64
N LEU A 237 21.13 -2.77 11.31
CA LEU A 237 21.56 -3.46 12.52
C LEU A 237 22.03 -4.90 12.24
N ASN A 238 21.47 -5.54 11.22
CA ASN A 238 21.87 -6.86 10.77
C ASN A 238 21.84 -6.89 9.24
N PRO A 239 22.95 -7.20 8.54
CA PRO A 239 22.96 -7.31 7.07
C PRO A 239 21.95 -8.33 6.50
N ASN A 240 21.56 -9.33 7.30
CA ASN A 240 20.51 -10.30 6.96
C ASN A 240 19.10 -9.84 7.37
N GLY A 241 18.96 -8.64 7.90
CA GLY A 241 17.72 -8.02 8.32
C GLY A 241 16.75 -7.81 7.15
N ALA A 242 15.46 -7.83 7.48
CA ALA A 242 14.36 -7.75 6.55
C ALA A 242 13.91 -6.33 6.22
N TRP A 243 13.99 -5.42 7.20
CA TRP A 243 13.48 -4.06 7.04
C TRP A 243 14.52 -3.16 6.36
N GLY A 244 14.09 -2.38 5.37
CA GLY A 244 14.96 -1.43 4.64
C GLY A 244 15.65 -1.96 3.37
N ARG A 245 15.30 -3.16 2.87
CA ARG A 245 15.84 -3.73 1.62
C ARG A 245 14.75 -4.12 0.63
N GLU A 246 15.11 -4.32 -0.64
CA GLU A 246 14.27 -5.09 -1.57
C GLU A 246 14.15 -6.54 -1.09
N ALA A 247 12.94 -7.09 -1.23
CA ALA A 247 12.51 -8.26 -0.46
C ALA A 247 12.10 -9.44 -1.35
N GLU A 248 12.97 -9.85 -2.28
CA GLU A 248 12.77 -11.08 -3.04
C GLU A 248 12.84 -12.33 -2.13
N GLY A 249 11.92 -13.29 -2.33
CA GLY A 249 11.84 -14.51 -1.51
C GLY A 249 11.43 -14.30 -0.05
N SER A 250 10.92 -13.11 0.30
CA SER A 250 10.48 -12.73 1.65
C SER A 250 8.98 -12.98 1.89
N GLU A 251 8.49 -12.58 3.06
CA GLU A 251 7.04 -12.51 3.32
C GLU A 251 6.35 -11.36 2.58
N VAL A 252 7.08 -10.43 1.93
CA VAL A 252 6.47 -9.32 1.20
C VAL A 252 5.82 -9.84 -0.09
N ILE A 253 4.51 -9.60 -0.21
CA ILE A 253 3.68 -9.96 -1.36
C ILE A 253 3.66 -8.81 -2.37
N PHE A 254 3.40 -7.61 -1.87
CA PHE A 254 3.40 -6.37 -2.64
C PHE A 254 3.89 -5.23 -1.76
N ALA A 255 4.73 -4.37 -2.32
CA ALA A 255 5.23 -3.17 -1.67
C ALA A 255 5.26 -2.01 -2.64
N VAL A 256 5.00 -0.80 -2.14
CA VAL A 256 5.25 0.42 -2.91
C VAL A 256 6.74 0.71 -2.88
N HIS A 257 7.33 0.86 -4.06
CA HIS A 257 8.77 1.08 -4.18
C HIS A 257 9.13 2.54 -3.90
N GLY A 258 9.95 2.75 -2.88
CA GLY A 258 10.54 4.05 -2.58
C GLY A 258 11.92 4.18 -3.20
N SER A 259 12.12 5.23 -4.00
CA SER A 259 13.41 5.56 -4.62
C SER A 259 13.66 7.06 -4.70
N LEU A 260 14.92 7.46 -4.65
CA LEU A 260 15.34 8.82 -4.95
C LEU A 260 15.04 9.11 -6.43
N GLY A 261 14.41 10.25 -6.71
CA GLY A 261 14.01 10.65 -8.06
C GLY A 261 12.69 10.05 -8.56
N ALA A 262 11.94 9.32 -7.72
CA ALA A 262 10.53 9.06 -8.00
C ALA A 262 9.78 10.39 -8.15
N THR A 263 8.86 10.48 -9.10
CA THR A 263 8.12 11.73 -9.36
C THR A 263 7.21 12.14 -8.20
N ALA A 264 6.74 11.17 -7.42
CA ALA A 264 5.91 11.36 -6.23
C ALA A 264 6.71 11.09 -4.94
N PHE A 265 7.97 11.50 -4.93
CA PHE A 265 8.87 11.28 -3.79
C PHE A 265 8.48 12.20 -2.61
N PRO A 266 8.25 11.65 -1.39
CA PRO A 266 7.65 12.40 -0.28
C PRO A 266 8.63 13.30 0.48
N GLY A 267 9.93 13.22 0.20
CA GLY A 267 10.92 14.07 0.87
C GLY A 267 10.94 13.90 2.39
N GLN A 268 10.83 15.03 3.10
CA GLN A 268 10.84 15.06 4.56
C GLN A 268 9.51 14.60 5.16
N GLU A 269 8.46 14.45 4.35
CA GLU A 269 7.14 13.95 4.74
C GLU A 269 7.01 12.43 4.52
N GLY A 270 8.13 11.77 4.22
CA GLY A 270 8.19 10.32 4.11
C GLY A 270 8.12 9.64 5.48
N ILE A 271 7.52 8.44 5.52
CA ILE A 271 7.51 7.55 6.70
C ILE A 271 8.88 7.48 7.41
N PRO A 272 10.01 7.14 6.74
CA PRO A 272 11.32 7.03 7.40
C PRO A 272 11.79 8.32 8.09
N TYR A 273 11.37 9.50 7.61
CA TYR A 273 11.72 10.79 8.20
C TYR A 273 10.85 11.09 9.44
N MET A 274 9.56 10.77 9.35
CA MET A 274 8.59 10.93 10.44
C MET A 274 8.72 9.89 11.56
N THR A 275 9.35 8.74 11.31
CA THR A 275 9.58 7.69 12.33
C THR A 275 11.03 7.65 12.83
N ASN A 276 11.81 8.72 12.67
CA ASN A 276 13.21 8.76 13.08
C ASN A 276 13.51 9.98 13.96
N PRO A 277 14.00 9.77 15.20
CA PRO A 277 14.26 10.85 16.15
C PRO A 277 15.39 11.81 15.71
N LYS A 278 16.26 11.41 14.78
CA LYS A 278 17.29 12.30 14.21
C LYS A 278 16.72 13.29 13.18
N PHE A 279 15.51 13.02 12.70
CA PHE A 279 14.81 13.81 11.69
C PHE A 279 13.55 14.45 12.31
N HIS A 280 12.39 14.31 11.66
CA HIS A 280 11.13 14.79 12.23
C HIS A 280 10.73 13.93 13.43
N GLY A 281 10.56 12.62 13.27
CA GLY A 281 10.25 11.75 14.41
C GLY A 281 8.89 12.03 15.06
N ASP A 282 7.96 12.64 14.33
CA ASP A 282 6.62 13.03 14.81
C ASP A 282 5.76 11.81 15.22
N ALA A 283 6.01 10.63 14.66
CA ALA A 283 5.30 9.40 14.98
C ALA A 283 6.12 8.49 15.92
N CYS A 284 5.89 8.59 17.22
CA CYS A 284 6.41 7.65 18.22
C CYS A 284 5.43 6.51 18.48
N ALA A 285 5.91 5.39 19.03
CA ALA A 285 5.06 4.31 19.52
C ALA A 285 4.38 4.69 20.85
N SER A 286 3.09 4.37 20.99
CA SER A 286 2.38 4.51 22.26
C SER A 286 2.89 3.51 23.29
N ASN A 287 2.76 3.84 24.58
CA ASN A 287 3.15 2.91 25.64
C ASN A 287 2.23 1.68 25.66
N ASP A 288 0.95 1.84 25.32
CA ASP A 288 0.00 0.74 25.24
C ASP A 288 0.47 -0.30 24.21
N LEU A 289 0.88 0.13 23.02
CA LEU A 289 1.46 -0.75 22.01
C LEU A 289 2.74 -1.43 22.51
N LEU A 290 3.65 -0.69 23.11
CA LEU A 290 4.92 -1.24 23.61
C LEU A 290 4.71 -2.29 24.71
N ASN A 291 3.67 -2.13 25.52
CA ASN A 291 3.33 -3.03 26.62
C ASN A 291 2.59 -4.30 26.18
N LEU A 292 2.13 -4.40 24.92
CA LEU A 292 1.53 -5.61 24.36
C LEU A 292 2.56 -6.71 24.09
N TYR A 293 3.84 -6.36 23.94
CA TYR A 293 4.89 -7.32 23.63
C TYR A 293 5.45 -7.95 24.90
N GLU A 294 5.45 -9.28 24.93
CA GLU A 294 6.03 -10.05 26.03
C GLU A 294 7.57 -10.06 25.96
N GLU A 295 8.21 -10.42 27.08
CA GLU A 295 9.66 -10.60 27.13
C GLU A 295 10.11 -11.65 26.09
N GLY A 296 11.08 -11.28 25.24
CA GLY A 296 11.61 -12.14 24.18
C GLY A 296 10.87 -12.05 22.84
N ASP A 297 9.83 -11.21 22.71
CA ASP A 297 9.18 -10.96 21.42
C ASP A 297 10.05 -10.07 20.52
N VAL A 298 10.55 -10.62 19.41
CA VAL A 298 11.41 -9.92 18.44
C VAL A 298 10.75 -8.69 17.81
N ARG A 299 9.42 -8.55 17.86
CA ARG A 299 8.73 -7.32 17.40
C ARG A 299 9.01 -6.15 18.32
N ARG A 300 9.25 -6.40 19.62
CA ARG A 300 9.64 -5.36 20.58
C ARG A 300 10.99 -4.73 20.25
N ASP A 301 11.89 -5.51 19.65
CA ASP A 301 13.24 -5.08 19.26
C ASP A 301 13.24 -4.15 18.05
N LEU A 302 12.11 -4.04 17.32
CA LEU A 302 11.97 -3.04 16.27
C LEU A 302 11.76 -1.63 16.80
N PHE A 303 11.51 -1.45 18.10
CA PHE A 303 11.35 -0.14 18.69
C PHE A 303 12.65 0.31 19.35
N TYR A 304 13.11 1.50 19.00
CA TYR A 304 14.36 2.07 19.49
C TYR A 304 14.14 3.47 20.07
N SER A 305 14.92 3.80 21.09
CA SER A 305 14.98 5.14 21.66
C SER A 305 15.93 6.04 20.85
N ASP A 306 15.94 7.33 21.15
CA ASP A 306 16.88 8.27 20.53
C ASP A 306 18.35 7.82 20.70
N PRO A 307 19.09 7.53 19.62
CA PRO A 307 20.47 7.06 19.70
C PRO A 307 21.45 8.13 20.19
N ASP A 308 21.08 9.42 20.10
CA ASP A 308 21.92 10.52 20.59
C ASP A 308 21.67 10.82 22.09
N GLY A 309 20.75 10.09 22.74
CA GLY A 309 20.52 10.15 24.18
C GLY A 309 20.01 11.50 24.68
N ARG A 310 19.28 12.26 23.84
CA ARG A 310 18.74 13.57 24.24
C ARG A 310 17.70 13.40 25.33
N ALA A 311 17.89 14.08 26.46
CA ALA A 311 17.01 13.99 27.63
C ALA A 311 15.53 14.30 27.32
N ILE A 312 15.27 15.18 26.34
CA ILE A 312 13.90 15.49 25.88
C ILE A 312 13.17 14.29 25.28
N TYR A 313 13.87 13.23 24.89
CA TYR A 313 13.31 12.03 24.25
C TYR A 313 13.36 10.80 25.16
N GLU A 314 13.67 10.99 26.44
CA GLU A 314 13.59 9.92 27.43
C GLU A 314 12.15 9.37 27.50
N GLY A 315 12.01 8.04 27.38
CA GLY A 315 10.69 7.38 27.36
C GLY A 315 9.94 7.43 26.02
N TYR A 316 10.55 7.97 24.96
CA TYR A 316 10.03 7.93 23.60
C TYR A 316 10.73 6.86 22.78
N TRP A 317 9.94 6.18 21.95
CA TRP A 317 10.38 5.06 21.13
C TRP A 317 9.82 5.21 19.72
N TRP A 318 10.62 4.87 18.73
CA TRP A 318 10.25 4.92 17.32
C TRP A 318 10.34 3.55 16.69
N THR A 319 9.51 3.31 15.66
CA THR A 319 9.56 2.07 14.89
C THR A 319 10.73 2.09 13.90
N ASN A 320 11.47 0.99 13.83
CA ASN A 320 12.56 0.78 12.88
C ASN A 320 12.13 -0.11 11.70
N LYS A 321 10.82 -0.23 11.44
CA LYS A 321 10.28 -0.88 10.24
C LYS A 321 10.61 -0.12 8.95
N TYR A 322 10.89 1.18 9.07
CA TYR A 322 11.22 2.07 7.96
C TYR A 322 12.58 2.75 8.20
N PRO A 323 13.69 1.99 8.22
CA PRO A 323 15.01 2.50 8.61
C PRO A 323 15.65 3.47 7.60
N SER A 324 15.01 3.71 6.46
CA SER A 324 15.60 4.26 5.22
C SER A 324 16.57 3.29 4.54
N LYS A 325 16.50 3.20 3.20
CA LYS A 325 17.42 2.40 2.37
C LYS A 325 18.83 2.97 2.35
N THR A 326 18.93 4.30 2.36
CA THR A 326 20.20 5.05 2.24
C THR A 326 20.64 5.66 3.57
N GLY A 327 19.83 5.53 4.64
CA GLY A 327 20.13 6.02 5.98
C GLY A 327 19.97 7.53 6.18
N ASP A 328 19.70 8.28 5.10
CA ASP A 328 19.43 9.73 5.09
C ASP A 328 17.97 10.09 5.43
N GLY A 329 17.16 9.11 5.83
CA GLY A 329 15.74 9.26 6.12
C GLY A 329 14.83 9.42 4.90
N SER A 330 15.36 9.45 3.67
CA SER A 330 14.63 9.89 2.48
C SER A 330 13.75 8.81 1.84
N THR A 331 14.19 7.54 1.82
CA THR A 331 13.55 6.50 1.02
C THR A 331 13.35 5.21 1.76
N ASN A 332 12.17 4.61 1.67
CA ASN A 332 11.93 3.24 2.11
C ASN A 332 10.88 2.61 1.21
N ASN A 333 10.93 1.29 0.99
CA ASN A 333 9.75 0.62 0.45
C ASN A 333 8.65 0.59 1.51
N THR A 334 7.39 0.65 1.10
CA THR A 334 6.25 0.50 2.00
C THR A 334 5.59 -0.84 1.74
N PRO A 335 5.79 -1.88 2.59
CA PRO A 335 5.11 -3.15 2.42
C PRO A 335 3.59 -2.98 2.60
N VAL A 336 2.83 -3.28 1.55
CA VAL A 336 1.37 -3.12 1.54
C VAL A 336 0.68 -4.44 1.88
N LEU A 337 1.18 -5.56 1.36
CA LEU A 337 0.65 -6.91 1.59
C LEU A 337 1.79 -7.84 2.00
N ARG A 338 1.61 -8.61 3.08
CA ARG A 338 2.62 -9.55 3.59
C ARG A 338 2.01 -10.91 3.96
N LEU A 339 2.82 -11.97 3.89
CA LEU A 339 2.41 -13.33 4.24
C LEU A 339 1.93 -13.42 5.71
N SER A 340 2.61 -12.73 6.63
CA SER A 340 2.17 -12.57 8.02
C SER A 340 0.69 -12.17 8.13
N GLU A 341 0.23 -11.25 7.28
CA GLU A 341 -1.16 -10.81 7.28
C GLU A 341 -2.11 -11.89 6.78
N MET A 342 -1.73 -12.67 5.76
CA MET A 342 -2.55 -13.78 5.28
C MET A 342 -2.80 -14.80 6.38
N TYR A 343 -1.80 -15.08 7.22
CA TYR A 343 -1.99 -15.92 8.41
C TYR A 343 -2.97 -15.32 9.41
N LEU A 344 -2.91 -14.01 9.66
CA LEU A 344 -3.81 -13.31 10.57
C LEU A 344 -5.26 -13.27 10.03
N ILE A 345 -5.44 -12.92 8.76
CA ILE A 345 -6.75 -12.92 8.08
C ILE A 345 -7.37 -14.31 8.15
N ARG A 346 -6.61 -15.35 7.79
CA ARG A 346 -7.12 -16.72 7.84
C ARG A 346 -7.49 -17.14 9.26
N ALA A 347 -6.68 -16.79 10.26
CA ALA A 347 -6.96 -17.13 11.65
C ALA A 347 -8.23 -16.44 12.16
N GLU A 348 -8.40 -15.14 11.89
CA GLU A 348 -9.60 -14.40 12.26
C GLU A 348 -10.84 -14.94 11.53
N ALA A 349 -10.76 -15.12 10.22
CA ALA A 349 -11.85 -15.63 9.42
C ALA A 349 -12.35 -16.99 9.95
N ILE A 350 -11.45 -17.97 10.12
CA ILE A 350 -11.79 -19.30 10.68
C ILE A 350 -12.40 -19.20 12.08
N HIS A 351 -11.96 -18.23 12.89
CA HIS A 351 -12.52 -18.03 14.22
C HIS A 351 -13.94 -17.44 14.16
N ARG A 352 -14.23 -16.57 13.19
CA ARG A 352 -15.50 -15.86 13.03
C ARG A 352 -16.55 -16.67 12.26
N GLY A 353 -16.15 -17.59 11.39
CA GLY A 353 -17.05 -18.44 10.59
C GLY A 353 -16.42 -18.87 9.29
#